data_AF-A0A0M9ELX7-F1
#
_entry.id   AF-A0A0M9ELX7-F1
#
_cell.length_a   1.000
_cell.length_b   1.000
_cell.length_c   1.000
_cell.angle_alpha   90.00
_cell.angle_beta   90.00
_cell.angle_gamma   90.00
#
_symmetry.space_group_name_H-M   'P 1'
#
loop_
_entity.id
_entity.type
_entity.pdbx_description
1 polymer ?
#
loop_
_entity_poly.entity_id
_entity_poly.type
_entity_poly.pdbx_seq_one_letter_code
_entity_poly.pdbx_strand_id
1 'polypeptide(L)'
;MTSTLHSQAAASHFIEMNKKSGPTHIDGEALARFVLHSALLWLIDPVRGEATRSIPDENPDGNLLSARYLKQKFLDSFALICSTSRSGANTATAVCLETYERGGNILRVARNKGLKPEDKAILEQVLRVLQEVARKEKRSSLAESDIMQLVVELDRDRIVSCAERVQKRGLRSFLQNAQPRMNEGRVSSNQFRLWLENCPFTGSPPQDWGKENLAMLIHWAAQARWHHAEQLETLLALEESRNNAWLNCLHKIARYYSAIKSMVKVAVKESEIFVNISIHEIAAPNPRLFKFPHDEAPLFTIIRKLVGQDAHSTMEQLKERLGMEDVEARLHRACRLKLTLHAEMQLVVFYEGNPEHAPRLRFIGTSKKACFLCNKYLSQHSLNLQVSACHQKIYPSWMPPPYYKTPGRSWSINFMKLGDAIETLTARELKTSLSAPRRLGNYDSTAGTSLTMSATVPTELRSLQVTQGGFTGENDDYSEDSD
;
A
#
# COMPACT_ATOMS: atom_id res chain seq x y z
N MET A 1 -10.88 -26.79 39.55
CA MET A 1 -11.32 -25.47 39.04
C MET A 1 -10.40 -24.30 39.43
N THR A 2 -9.32 -24.52 40.19
CA THR A 2 -8.48 -23.43 40.74
C THR A 2 -7.39 -22.88 39.80
N SER A 3 -6.82 -23.70 38.91
CA SER A 3 -5.67 -23.28 38.07
C SER A 3 -6.01 -22.23 37.01
N THR A 4 -7.22 -22.24 36.43
CA THR A 4 -7.67 -21.27 35.43
C THR A 4 -7.85 -19.86 35.98
N LEU A 5 -8.17 -19.71 37.26
CA LEU A 5 -8.31 -18.40 37.91
C LEU A 5 -6.95 -17.72 38.11
N HIS A 6 -5.92 -18.49 38.47
CA HIS A 6 -4.56 -17.95 38.60
C HIS A 6 -3.93 -17.52 37.26
N SER A 7 -4.16 -18.27 36.17
CA SER A 7 -3.63 -17.87 34.86
C SER A 7 -4.29 -16.60 34.31
N GLN A 8 -5.59 -16.41 34.54
CA GLN A 8 -6.29 -15.17 34.17
C GLN A 8 -5.82 -13.97 35.01
N ALA A 9 -5.75 -14.10 36.34
CA ALA A 9 -5.27 -13.03 37.22
C ALA A 9 -3.82 -12.60 36.88
N ALA A 10 -2.94 -13.57 36.63
CA ALA A 10 -1.58 -13.29 36.16
C ALA A 10 -1.57 -12.56 34.81
N ALA A 11 -2.33 -13.03 33.82
CA ALA A 11 -2.40 -12.39 32.51
C ALA A 11 -2.87 -10.92 32.59
N SER A 12 -3.90 -10.63 33.38
CA SER A 12 -4.37 -9.25 33.63
C SER A 12 -3.29 -8.39 34.27
N HIS A 13 -2.62 -8.89 35.32
CA HIS A 13 -1.53 -8.16 35.98
C HIS A 13 -0.35 -7.87 35.04
N PHE A 14 0.01 -8.80 34.15
CA PHE A 14 1.07 -8.57 33.15
C PHE A 14 0.65 -7.64 32.01
N ILE A 15 -0.63 -7.59 31.63
CA ILE A 15 -1.15 -6.55 30.72
C ILE A 15 -1.04 -5.18 31.41
N GLU A 16 -1.41 -5.07 32.69
CA GLU A 16 -1.34 -3.81 33.43
C GLU A 16 0.12 -3.34 33.65
N MET A 17 1.06 -4.24 33.94
CA MET A 17 2.49 -3.92 33.95
C MET A 17 2.98 -3.41 32.59
N ASN A 18 2.58 -4.05 31.49
CA ASN A 18 2.96 -3.63 30.14
C ASN A 18 2.39 -2.25 29.76
N LYS A 19 1.17 -1.93 30.20
CA LYS A 19 0.59 -0.59 30.04
C LYS A 19 1.30 0.48 30.88
N LYS A 20 2.06 0.10 31.92
CA LYS A 20 2.91 1.01 32.73
C LYS A 20 4.35 1.11 32.22
N SER A 21 4.94 0.03 31.70
CA SER A 21 6.33 0.03 31.20
C SER A 21 6.48 0.43 29.73
N GLY A 22 5.41 0.33 28.94
CA GLY A 22 5.46 0.44 27.48
C GLY A 22 6.10 -0.79 26.80
N PRO A 23 6.07 -0.85 25.46
CA PRO A 23 6.71 -1.91 24.69
C PRO A 23 8.22 -1.68 24.57
N THR A 24 8.98 -2.77 24.51
CA THR A 24 10.44 -2.75 24.32
C THR A 24 10.78 -2.66 22.84
N HIS A 25 11.65 -1.72 22.45
CA HIS A 25 12.15 -1.61 21.09
C HIS A 25 13.14 -2.72 20.74
N ILE A 26 13.21 -3.06 19.44
CA ILE A 26 14.31 -3.84 18.87
C ILE A 26 15.53 -2.92 18.68
N ASP A 27 16.71 -3.37 19.11
CA ASP A 27 17.99 -2.67 19.04
C ASP A 27 19.17 -3.67 18.93
N GLY A 28 20.40 -3.21 19.21
CA GLY A 28 21.61 -4.01 19.24
C GLY A 28 21.98 -4.73 17.92
N GLU A 29 22.71 -5.83 18.05
CA GLU A 29 23.14 -6.69 16.94
C GLU A 29 21.94 -7.18 16.10
N ALA A 30 20.83 -7.53 16.76
CA ALA A 30 19.63 -8.07 16.10
C ALA A 30 18.98 -7.05 15.16
N LEU A 31 18.91 -5.77 15.56
CA LEU A 31 18.51 -4.68 14.66
C LEU A 31 19.52 -4.49 13.54
N ALA A 32 20.82 -4.45 13.87
CA ALA A 32 21.87 -4.16 12.90
C ALA A 32 21.92 -5.20 11.77
N ARG A 33 21.90 -6.49 12.13
CA ARG A 33 21.83 -7.64 11.21
C ARG A 33 20.59 -7.58 10.31
N PHE A 34 19.42 -7.31 10.88
CA PHE A 34 18.16 -7.21 10.11
C PHE A 34 18.17 -6.06 9.09
N VAL A 35 18.60 -4.86 9.49
CA VAL A 35 18.67 -3.69 8.59
C VAL A 35 19.69 -3.94 7.48
N LEU A 36 20.83 -4.54 7.80
CA LEU A 36 21.90 -4.85 6.86
C LEU A 36 21.49 -5.87 5.79
N HIS A 37 20.84 -6.98 6.18
CA HIS A 37 20.27 -7.93 5.21
C HIS A 37 19.17 -7.30 4.35
N SER A 38 18.35 -6.41 4.93
CA SER A 38 17.31 -5.67 4.20
C SER A 38 17.90 -4.68 3.18
N ALA A 39 18.99 -3.99 3.54
CA ALA A 39 19.73 -3.08 2.66
C ALA A 39 20.44 -3.82 1.52
N LEU A 40 21.06 -4.97 1.82
CA LEU A 40 21.71 -5.82 0.81
C LEU A 40 20.69 -6.39 -0.18
N LEU A 41 19.54 -6.88 0.30
CA LEU A 41 18.43 -7.30 -0.57
C LEU A 41 17.93 -6.17 -1.49
N TRP A 42 17.79 -4.95 -0.95
CA TRP A 42 17.36 -3.78 -1.71
C TRP A 42 18.38 -3.38 -2.80
N LEU A 43 19.68 -3.44 -2.50
CA LEU A 43 20.75 -3.19 -3.48
C LEU A 43 20.76 -4.21 -4.63
N ILE A 44 20.61 -5.50 -4.30
CA ILE A 44 20.51 -6.60 -5.28
C ILE A 44 19.31 -6.37 -6.20
N ASP A 45 18.11 -6.24 -5.64
CA ASP A 45 16.89 -5.92 -6.37
C ASP A 45 15.79 -5.49 -5.36
N PRO A 46 15.25 -4.25 -5.46
CA PRO A 46 14.30 -3.70 -4.51
C PRO A 46 12.94 -4.40 -4.51
N VAL A 47 12.62 -5.25 -5.51
CA VAL A 47 11.35 -5.95 -5.66
C VAL A 47 11.51 -7.45 -5.37
N ARG A 48 10.62 -8.02 -4.55
CA ARG A 48 10.72 -9.41 -4.07
C ARG A 48 9.75 -10.40 -4.75
N GLY A 49 9.16 -10.00 -5.88
CA GLY A 49 8.21 -10.79 -6.67
C GLY A 49 7.14 -9.91 -7.33
N GLU A 50 6.11 -10.52 -7.91
CA GLU A 50 4.97 -9.79 -8.47
C GLU A 50 4.08 -9.18 -7.38
N ALA A 51 3.60 -7.95 -7.61
CA ALA A 51 2.68 -7.28 -6.71
C ALA A 51 1.34 -8.03 -6.66
N THR A 52 0.96 -8.55 -5.49
CA THR A 52 -0.30 -9.27 -5.35
C THR A 52 -1.47 -8.34 -5.69
N ARG A 53 -2.47 -8.89 -6.39
CA ARG A 53 -3.81 -8.32 -6.47
C ARG A 53 -4.67 -9.06 -5.46
N SER A 54 -5.62 -8.36 -4.86
CA SER A 54 -6.87 -8.97 -4.42
C SER A 54 -8.00 -8.38 -5.26
N ILE A 55 -9.19 -8.91 -5.06
CA ILE A 55 -10.41 -8.57 -5.80
C ILE A 55 -10.83 -7.07 -5.71
N PRO A 56 -10.50 -6.23 -4.69
CA PRO A 56 -10.94 -4.82 -4.49
C PRO A 56 -10.88 -3.78 -5.63
N ASP A 57 -10.36 -4.09 -6.83
CA ASP A 57 -10.27 -3.15 -7.95
C ASP A 57 -11.37 -3.31 -9.02
N GLU A 58 -12.36 -4.18 -8.78
CA GLU A 58 -13.60 -4.31 -9.56
C GLU A 58 -14.36 -2.99 -9.76
N ASN A 59 -15.24 -2.95 -10.78
CA ASN A 59 -16.12 -1.81 -11.03
C ASN A 59 -17.01 -1.52 -9.79
N PRO A 60 -16.92 -0.31 -9.19
CA PRO A 60 -17.61 0.02 -7.95
C PRO A 60 -19.14 -0.01 -8.07
N ASP A 61 -19.70 0.09 -9.28
CA ASP A 61 -21.13 0.03 -9.53
C ASP A 61 -21.67 -1.43 -9.55
N GLY A 62 -20.78 -2.44 -9.65
CA GLY A 62 -21.11 -3.87 -9.56
C GLY A 62 -21.73 -4.29 -8.21
N ASN A 63 -22.63 -5.28 -8.23
CA ASN A 63 -23.46 -5.63 -7.07
C ASN A 63 -23.02 -6.88 -6.27
N LEU A 64 -22.18 -7.75 -6.85
CA LEU A 64 -21.92 -9.13 -6.41
C LEU A 64 -20.98 -9.29 -5.19
N LEU A 65 -20.84 -8.24 -4.39
CA LEU A 65 -19.86 -8.14 -3.33
C LEU A 65 -20.39 -8.70 -2.00
N SER A 66 -19.64 -9.61 -1.38
CA SER A 66 -19.96 -10.17 -0.07
C SER A 66 -19.77 -9.17 1.07
N ALA A 67 -20.52 -9.32 2.17
CA ALA A 67 -20.43 -8.47 3.36
C ALA A 67 -18.99 -8.33 3.90
N ARG A 68 -18.21 -9.43 3.93
CA ARG A 68 -16.80 -9.41 4.33
C ARG A 68 -15.98 -8.51 3.40
N TYR A 69 -16.09 -8.73 2.09
CA TYR A 69 -15.34 -7.97 1.09
C TYR A 69 -15.72 -6.49 1.09
N LEU A 70 -17.00 -6.18 1.23
CA LEU A 70 -17.49 -4.80 1.38
C LEU A 70 -16.78 -4.10 2.55
N LYS A 71 -16.71 -4.74 3.72
CA LYS A 71 -16.00 -4.20 4.90
C LYS A 71 -14.48 -4.08 4.69
N GLN A 72 -13.86 -4.97 3.92
CA GLN A 72 -12.44 -4.85 3.52
C GLN A 72 -12.20 -3.67 2.57
N LYS A 73 -12.97 -3.58 1.47
CA LYS A 73 -12.91 -2.48 0.50
C LYS A 73 -13.21 -1.14 1.14
N PHE A 74 -14.15 -1.08 2.09
CA PHE A 74 -14.43 0.10 2.91
C PHE A 74 -13.19 0.56 3.70
N LEU A 75 -12.49 -0.36 4.36
CA LEU A 75 -11.27 -0.04 5.10
C LEU A 75 -10.13 0.45 4.18
N ASP A 76 -9.91 -0.16 3.01
CA ASP A 76 -8.95 0.35 2.01
C ASP A 76 -9.35 1.74 1.48
N SER A 77 -10.66 1.97 1.30
CA SER A 77 -11.23 3.23 0.80
C SER A 77 -11.09 4.36 1.82
N PHE A 78 -11.36 4.07 3.10
CA PHE A 78 -11.18 5.01 4.20
C PHE A 78 -9.68 5.31 4.42
N ALA A 79 -8.82 4.29 4.36
CA ALA A 79 -7.37 4.45 4.43
C ALA A 79 -6.84 5.35 3.29
N LEU A 80 -7.37 5.21 2.07
CA LEU A 80 -7.01 6.09 0.94
C LEU A 80 -7.29 7.56 1.23
N ILE A 81 -8.49 7.92 1.68
CA ILE A 81 -8.85 9.33 1.92
C ILE A 81 -8.13 9.94 3.14
N CYS A 82 -7.66 9.10 4.08
CA CYS A 82 -6.82 9.53 5.20
C CYS A 82 -5.34 9.79 4.79
N SER A 83 -4.97 9.57 3.53
CA SER A 83 -3.58 9.50 3.06
C SER A 83 -3.01 10.82 2.52
N THR A 84 -3.52 11.95 3.00
CA THR A 84 -3.44 13.29 2.38
C THR A 84 -2.01 13.83 2.21
N SER A 85 -1.42 13.73 1.01
CA SER A 85 -0.24 14.52 0.55
C SER A 85 0.27 14.14 -0.85
N ARG A 86 1.15 14.99 -1.41
CA ARG A 86 1.93 14.70 -2.63
C ARG A 86 2.91 13.50 -2.48
N SER A 87 3.44 13.23 -1.28
CA SER A 87 4.44 12.15 -1.04
C SER A 87 3.83 11.00 -0.22
N GLY A 88 3.49 9.93 -0.92
CA GLY A 88 2.76 8.81 -0.35
C GLY A 88 3.54 8.00 0.70
N ALA A 89 4.88 8.06 0.75
CA ALA A 89 5.63 7.42 1.84
C ALA A 89 5.39 8.10 3.21
N ASN A 90 5.18 9.42 3.19
CA ASN A 90 4.99 10.23 4.39
C ASN A 90 3.59 10.10 5.00
N THR A 91 2.59 9.80 4.16
CA THR A 91 1.17 9.77 4.54
C THR A 91 0.48 8.43 4.28
N ALA A 92 1.25 7.37 4.03
CA ALA A 92 0.72 6.01 4.04
C ALA A 92 -0.05 5.76 5.33
N THR A 93 -1.28 5.26 5.17
CA THR A 93 -2.27 5.14 6.23
C THR A 93 -2.88 3.75 6.22
N ALA A 94 -3.14 3.24 7.41
CA ALA A 94 -3.73 1.93 7.66
C ALA A 94 -4.91 2.07 8.63
N VAL A 95 -5.98 1.30 8.42
CA VAL A 95 -7.23 1.40 9.18
C VAL A 95 -7.79 0.03 9.56
N CYS A 96 -8.28 -0.11 10.79
CA CYS A 96 -9.03 -1.27 11.26
C CYS A 96 -10.43 -0.87 11.74
N LEU A 97 -11.40 -1.79 11.62
CA LEU A 97 -12.75 -1.66 12.20
C LEU A 97 -12.86 -2.51 13.46
N GLU A 98 -13.00 -1.86 14.61
CA GLU A 98 -13.35 -2.48 15.88
C GLU A 98 -14.87 -2.47 16.05
N THR A 99 -15.43 -3.58 16.51
CA THR A 99 -16.88 -3.70 16.72
C THR A 99 -17.22 -4.15 18.12
N TYR A 100 -18.05 -3.35 18.81
CA TYR A 100 -18.40 -3.53 20.22
C TYR A 100 -19.92 -3.59 20.39
N GLU A 101 -20.40 -4.56 21.16
CA GLU A 101 -21.84 -4.86 21.29
C GLU A 101 -22.66 -3.78 22.02
N ARG A 102 -22.00 -2.86 22.73
CA ARG A 102 -22.64 -1.79 23.53
C ARG A 102 -21.91 -0.44 23.49
N GLY A 103 -20.84 -0.31 22.71
CA GLY A 103 -19.93 0.85 22.76
C GLY A 103 -19.95 1.77 21.53
N GLY A 104 -20.70 1.42 20.49
CA GLY A 104 -20.44 1.92 19.13
C GLY A 104 -19.27 1.19 18.48
N ASN A 105 -18.94 1.55 17.25
CA ASN A 105 -17.82 0.95 16.50
C ASN A 105 -16.67 1.96 16.37
N ILE A 106 -15.43 1.50 16.17
CA ILE A 106 -14.27 2.40 16.06
C ILE A 106 -13.51 2.13 14.76
N LEU A 107 -13.30 3.19 13.97
CA LEU A 107 -12.27 3.22 12.93
C LEU A 107 -10.95 3.61 13.60
N ARG A 108 -10.06 2.64 13.82
CA ARG A 108 -8.72 2.92 14.34
C ARG A 108 -7.79 3.22 13.18
N VAL A 109 -7.21 4.43 13.18
CA VAL A 109 -6.40 4.97 12.07
C VAL A 109 -4.95 5.12 12.52
N ALA A 110 -4.01 4.62 11.73
CA ALA A 110 -2.57 4.85 11.89
C ALA A 110 -2.01 5.48 10.61
N ARG A 111 -1.09 6.45 10.72
CA ARG A 111 -0.49 7.16 9.57
C ARG A 111 1.00 7.39 9.84
N ASN A 112 1.85 7.22 8.81
CA ASN A 112 3.31 7.21 8.98
C ASN A 112 3.92 8.44 9.70
N LYS A 113 3.29 9.62 9.58
CA LYS A 113 3.67 10.86 10.29
C LYS A 113 2.55 11.43 11.18
N GLY A 114 1.60 10.58 11.59
CA GLY A 114 0.41 10.98 12.35
C GLY A 114 -0.71 11.53 11.46
N LEU A 115 -1.92 11.56 12.01
CA LEU A 115 -3.07 12.26 11.43
C LEU A 115 -3.08 13.70 11.98
N LYS A 116 -3.47 14.68 11.16
CA LYS A 116 -3.59 16.07 11.61
C LYS A 116 -5.00 16.37 12.15
N PRO A 117 -5.17 17.36 13.05
CA PRO A 117 -6.49 17.83 13.47
C PRO A 117 -7.37 18.31 12.31
N GLU A 118 -6.83 19.02 11.31
CA GLU A 118 -7.64 19.48 10.18
C GLU A 118 -8.10 18.33 9.27
N ASP A 119 -7.22 17.36 8.97
CA ASP A 119 -7.60 16.15 8.22
C ASP A 119 -8.71 15.38 8.96
N LYS A 120 -8.54 15.20 10.28
CA LYS A 120 -9.48 14.47 11.13
C LYS A 120 -10.87 15.13 11.13
N ALA A 121 -10.95 16.45 11.24
CA ALA A 121 -12.21 17.17 11.25
C ALA A 121 -13.00 17.01 9.93
N ILE A 122 -12.32 16.80 8.79
CA ILE A 122 -12.97 16.51 7.50
C ILE A 122 -13.32 15.01 7.37
N LEU A 123 -12.47 14.11 7.86
CA LEU A 123 -12.78 12.68 7.92
C LEU A 123 -14.00 12.38 8.82
N GLU A 124 -14.17 13.12 9.91
CA GLU A 124 -15.37 13.07 10.75
C GLU A 124 -16.63 13.61 10.05
N GLN A 125 -16.49 14.56 9.10
CA GLN A 125 -17.60 14.98 8.24
C GLN A 125 -17.99 13.87 7.26
N VAL A 126 -17.01 13.21 6.62
CA VAL A 126 -17.26 12.03 5.78
C VAL A 126 -17.99 10.95 6.57
N LEU A 127 -17.57 10.70 7.82
CA LEU A 127 -18.20 9.70 8.68
C LEU A 127 -19.65 10.09 9.06
N ARG A 128 -19.94 11.38 9.31
CA ARG A 128 -21.31 11.87 9.54
C ARG A 128 -22.22 11.66 8.31
N VAL A 129 -21.73 11.97 7.11
CA VAL A 129 -22.49 11.73 5.87
C VAL A 129 -22.81 10.24 5.67
N LEU A 130 -21.87 9.35 6.02
CA LEU A 130 -22.12 7.89 6.00
C LEU A 130 -23.12 7.44 7.08
N GLN A 131 -23.14 8.08 8.25
CA GLN A 131 -24.18 7.83 9.27
C GLN A 131 -25.57 8.26 8.81
N GLU A 132 -25.70 9.41 8.15
CA GLU A 132 -26.96 9.88 7.56
C GLU A 132 -27.49 8.91 6.49
N VAL A 133 -26.61 8.34 5.67
CA VAL A 133 -26.97 7.26 4.71
C VAL A 133 -27.43 6.00 5.44
N ALA A 134 -26.70 5.56 6.47
CA ALA A 134 -27.03 4.36 7.25
C ALA A 134 -28.38 4.47 7.99
N ARG A 135 -28.74 5.68 8.46
CA ARG A 135 -30.06 5.99 9.04
C ARG A 135 -31.15 6.23 7.99
N LYS A 136 -30.81 6.27 6.70
CA LYS A 136 -31.68 6.60 5.55
C LYS A 136 -32.17 8.06 5.54
N GLU A 137 -31.48 8.94 6.26
CA GLU A 137 -31.71 10.39 6.32
C GLU A 137 -31.22 11.08 5.03
N LYS A 138 -30.16 10.55 4.41
CA LYS A 138 -29.58 11.06 3.16
C LYS A 138 -29.57 10.01 2.04
N ARG A 139 -29.92 10.44 0.82
CA ARG A 139 -29.89 9.60 -0.39
C ARG A 139 -28.45 9.34 -0.84
N SER A 140 -28.16 8.12 -1.27
CA SER A 140 -26.81 7.68 -1.68
C SER A 140 -26.14 8.60 -2.70
N SER A 141 -26.85 9.07 -3.72
CA SER A 141 -26.30 9.97 -4.74
C SER A 141 -25.90 11.36 -4.20
N LEU A 142 -26.64 11.88 -3.22
CA LEU A 142 -26.28 13.14 -2.55
C LEU A 142 -25.05 12.93 -1.64
N ALA A 143 -25.03 11.82 -0.89
CA ALA A 143 -23.87 11.46 -0.08
C ALA A 143 -22.59 11.19 -0.91
N GLU A 144 -22.72 10.61 -2.10
CA GLU A 144 -21.61 10.47 -3.06
C GLU A 144 -21.06 11.84 -3.48
N SER A 145 -21.92 12.83 -3.76
CA SER A 145 -21.51 14.20 -4.07
C SER A 145 -20.91 14.95 -2.87
N ASP A 146 -21.52 14.86 -1.69
CA ASP A 146 -21.01 15.49 -0.46
C ASP A 146 -19.60 14.97 -0.13
N ILE A 147 -19.42 13.65 -0.13
CA ILE A 147 -18.12 13.02 0.17
C ILE A 147 -17.11 13.32 -0.95
N MET A 148 -17.53 13.47 -2.22
CA MET A 148 -16.63 13.92 -3.30
C MET A 148 -16.00 15.28 -2.97
N GLN A 149 -16.77 16.25 -2.49
CA GLN A 149 -16.24 17.57 -2.13
C GLN A 149 -15.27 17.50 -0.94
N LEU A 150 -15.62 16.71 0.10
CA LEU A 150 -14.74 16.49 1.26
C LEU A 150 -13.43 15.77 0.89
N VAL A 151 -13.47 14.83 -0.07
CA VAL A 151 -12.28 14.10 -0.57
C VAL A 151 -11.40 14.99 -1.47
N VAL A 152 -12.02 15.84 -2.30
CA VAL A 152 -11.33 16.85 -3.10
C VAL A 152 -10.62 17.89 -2.20
N GLU A 153 -11.21 18.23 -1.06
CA GLU A 153 -10.58 19.08 -0.06
C GLU A 153 -9.41 18.39 0.66
N LEU A 154 -9.60 17.14 1.11
CA LEU A 154 -8.60 16.33 1.83
C LEU A 154 -7.30 16.12 1.04
N ASP A 155 -7.37 15.55 -0.17
CA ASP A 155 -6.16 15.13 -0.92
C ASP A 155 -5.90 16.00 -2.17
N ARG A 156 -6.32 17.29 -2.12
CA ARG A 156 -6.26 18.27 -3.22
C ARG A 156 -4.91 18.24 -3.94
N ASP A 157 -3.83 18.46 -3.20
CA ASP A 157 -2.47 18.57 -3.74
C ASP A 157 -2.04 17.34 -4.52
N ARG A 158 -2.52 16.15 -4.14
CA ARG A 158 -2.19 14.88 -4.78
C ARG A 158 -3.04 14.64 -6.01
N ILE A 159 -4.32 15.02 -5.99
CA ILE A 159 -5.20 14.98 -7.17
C ILE A 159 -4.64 15.94 -8.23
N VAL A 160 -4.34 17.19 -7.85
CA VAL A 160 -3.68 18.19 -8.72
C VAL A 160 -2.34 17.66 -9.23
N SER A 161 -1.45 17.16 -8.36
CA SER A 161 -0.15 16.63 -8.78
C SER A 161 -0.25 15.39 -9.68
N CYS A 162 -1.38 14.66 -9.64
CA CYS A 162 -1.68 13.60 -10.59
C CYS A 162 -2.24 14.15 -11.91
N ALA A 163 -3.10 15.18 -11.88
CA ALA A 163 -3.60 15.88 -13.06
C ALA A 163 -2.46 16.51 -13.89
N GLU A 164 -1.51 17.17 -13.21
CA GLU A 164 -0.27 17.68 -13.81
C GLU A 164 0.50 16.57 -14.53
N ARG A 165 0.61 15.38 -13.91
CA ARG A 165 1.33 14.24 -14.50
C ARG A 165 0.55 13.59 -15.65
N VAL A 166 -0.78 13.55 -15.59
CA VAL A 166 -1.64 13.11 -16.72
C VAL A 166 -1.37 14.00 -17.94
N GLN A 167 -1.44 15.32 -17.78
CA GLN A 167 -1.21 16.27 -18.87
C GLN A 167 0.23 16.20 -19.42
N LYS A 168 1.23 16.15 -18.52
CA LYS A 168 2.67 16.19 -18.89
C LYS A 168 3.23 14.85 -19.42
N ARG A 169 2.61 13.69 -19.13
CA ARG A 169 3.16 12.34 -19.46
C ARG A 169 2.39 11.59 -20.56
N GLY A 170 1.95 12.29 -21.59
CA GLY A 170 1.53 11.68 -22.86
C GLY A 170 0.07 11.88 -23.29
N LEU A 171 -0.84 12.31 -22.40
CA LEU A 171 -2.27 12.46 -22.76
C LEU A 171 -2.48 13.31 -24.02
N ARG A 172 -1.74 14.41 -24.18
CA ARG A 172 -1.86 15.26 -25.38
C ARG A 172 -1.58 14.50 -26.68
N SER A 173 -0.55 13.65 -26.70
CA SER A 173 -0.21 12.81 -27.85
C SER A 173 -1.29 11.76 -28.09
N PHE A 174 -1.75 11.09 -27.03
CA PHE A 174 -2.84 10.12 -27.13
C PHE A 174 -4.11 10.74 -27.73
N LEU A 175 -4.53 11.93 -27.29
CA LEU A 175 -5.70 12.62 -27.84
C LEU A 175 -5.52 12.97 -29.33
N GLN A 176 -4.31 13.40 -29.73
CA GLN A 176 -3.98 13.69 -31.13
C GLN A 176 -4.01 12.42 -32.00
N ASN A 177 -3.59 11.27 -31.46
CA ASN A 177 -3.59 9.98 -32.14
C ASN A 177 -4.97 9.30 -32.17
N ALA A 178 -5.79 9.50 -31.14
CA ALA A 178 -7.11 8.88 -30.99
C ALA A 178 -8.11 9.39 -32.03
N GLN A 179 -8.16 10.71 -32.27
CA GLN A 179 -9.17 11.32 -33.14
C GLN A 179 -9.18 10.77 -34.59
N PRO A 180 -8.06 10.66 -35.33
CA PRO A 180 -8.07 10.06 -36.67
C PRO A 180 -8.44 8.57 -36.63
N ARG A 181 -7.93 7.80 -35.67
CA ARG A 181 -8.21 6.36 -35.52
C ARG A 181 -9.69 6.06 -35.26
N MET A 182 -10.40 6.97 -34.59
CA MET A 182 -11.85 6.89 -34.41
C MET A 182 -12.64 7.29 -35.67
N ASN A 183 -12.14 8.25 -36.45
CA ASN A 183 -12.74 8.62 -37.73
C ASN A 183 -12.55 7.53 -38.80
N GLU A 184 -11.45 6.77 -38.73
CA GLU A 184 -11.23 5.52 -39.49
C GLU A 184 -12.13 4.35 -39.05
N GLY A 185 -12.99 4.55 -38.05
CA GLY A 185 -13.94 3.52 -37.57
C GLY A 185 -13.32 2.40 -36.72
N ARG A 186 -12.02 2.44 -36.41
CA ARG A 186 -11.32 1.38 -35.64
C ARG A 186 -11.87 1.19 -34.23
N VAL A 187 -12.48 2.22 -33.65
CA VAL A 187 -13.17 2.18 -32.36
C VAL A 187 -14.51 2.91 -32.50
N SER A 188 -15.60 2.14 -32.63
CA SER A 188 -16.95 2.67 -32.82
C SER A 188 -17.74 2.69 -31.51
N SER A 189 -17.67 3.82 -30.79
CA SER A 189 -18.54 4.10 -29.63
C SER A 189 -18.83 5.59 -29.52
N ASN A 190 -20.11 5.96 -29.61
CA ASN A 190 -20.54 7.35 -29.46
C ASN A 190 -20.34 7.87 -28.02
N GLN A 191 -20.49 7.00 -27.01
CA GLN A 191 -20.23 7.37 -25.61
C GLN A 191 -18.74 7.64 -25.39
N PHE A 192 -17.85 6.82 -25.96
CA PHE A 192 -16.40 7.03 -25.86
C PHE A 192 -15.95 8.31 -26.58
N ARG A 193 -16.54 8.62 -27.74
CA ARG A 193 -16.28 9.89 -28.45
C ARG A 193 -16.69 11.09 -27.59
N LEU A 194 -17.90 11.06 -27.03
CA LEU A 194 -18.39 12.12 -26.14
C LEU A 194 -17.51 12.27 -24.88
N TRP A 195 -16.98 11.17 -24.34
CA TRP A 195 -16.04 11.20 -23.21
C TRP A 195 -14.69 11.86 -23.57
N LEU A 196 -14.18 11.64 -24.78
CA LEU A 196 -12.97 12.32 -25.29
C LEU A 196 -13.23 13.81 -25.60
N GLU A 197 -14.38 14.14 -26.17
CA GLU A 197 -14.79 15.53 -26.43
C GLU A 197 -14.91 16.34 -25.11
N ASN A 198 -15.42 15.71 -24.05
CA ASN A 198 -15.51 16.30 -22.70
C ASN A 198 -14.24 16.09 -21.83
N CYS A 199 -13.09 15.84 -22.45
CA CYS A 199 -11.81 15.70 -21.75
C CYS A 199 -11.39 17.02 -21.05
N PRO A 200 -11.16 17.05 -19.72
CA PRO A 200 -10.85 18.27 -18.96
C PRO A 200 -9.46 18.85 -19.22
N PHE A 201 -8.76 18.38 -20.26
CA PHE A 201 -7.42 18.82 -20.66
C PHE A 201 -7.36 19.37 -22.11
N THR A 202 -8.49 19.48 -22.83
CA THR A 202 -8.55 19.95 -24.23
C THR A 202 -8.59 21.47 -24.36
N GLY A 203 -9.12 22.18 -23.36
CA GLY A 203 -9.03 23.64 -23.26
C GLY A 203 -7.68 24.11 -22.73
N SER A 204 -7.50 25.43 -22.60
CA SER A 204 -6.41 26.00 -21.80
C SER A 204 -6.46 25.40 -20.39
N PRO A 205 -5.35 24.87 -19.83
CA PRO A 205 -5.37 24.32 -18.48
C PRO A 205 -5.82 25.39 -17.47
N PRO A 206 -6.71 25.05 -16.52
CA PRO A 206 -7.11 25.99 -15.48
C PRO A 206 -5.88 26.56 -14.76
N GLN A 207 -5.82 27.89 -14.61
CA GLN A 207 -4.75 28.55 -13.84
C GLN A 207 -4.75 28.12 -12.37
N ASP A 208 -5.91 27.70 -11.85
CA ASP A 208 -6.03 26.90 -10.63
C ASP A 208 -7.11 25.82 -10.77
N TRP A 209 -6.91 24.69 -10.08
CA TRP A 209 -7.86 23.58 -10.06
C TRP A 209 -8.91 23.78 -8.95
N GLY A 210 -10.02 24.45 -9.28
CA GLY A 210 -11.20 24.57 -8.42
C GLY A 210 -11.79 23.21 -8.01
N LYS A 211 -12.57 23.17 -6.91
CA LYS A 211 -13.08 21.90 -6.34
C LYS A 211 -13.98 21.17 -7.33
N GLU A 212 -14.80 21.91 -8.06
CA GLU A 212 -15.73 21.45 -9.09
C GLU A 212 -14.98 20.77 -10.23
N ASN A 213 -13.89 21.40 -10.72
CA ASN A 213 -13.04 20.84 -11.78
C ASN A 213 -12.33 19.55 -11.32
N LEU A 214 -11.93 19.47 -10.05
CA LEU A 214 -11.33 18.26 -9.47
C LEU A 214 -12.34 17.13 -9.30
N ALA A 215 -13.58 17.43 -8.87
CA ALA A 215 -14.66 16.46 -8.81
C ALA A 215 -15.02 15.94 -10.23
N MET A 216 -15.14 16.82 -11.22
CA MET A 216 -15.34 16.44 -12.63
C MET A 216 -14.20 15.57 -13.15
N LEU A 217 -12.94 15.90 -12.84
CA LEU A 217 -11.78 15.10 -13.22
C LEU A 217 -11.82 13.69 -12.58
N ILE A 218 -12.29 13.55 -11.33
CA ILE A 218 -12.46 12.25 -10.68
C ILE A 218 -13.54 11.40 -11.38
N HIS A 219 -14.67 11.99 -11.78
CA HIS A 219 -15.70 11.30 -12.56
C HIS A 219 -15.18 10.90 -13.96
N TRP A 220 -14.50 11.81 -14.66
CA TRP A 220 -13.92 11.54 -15.99
C TRP A 220 -12.86 10.44 -15.95
N ALA A 221 -12.02 10.42 -14.91
CA ALA A 221 -11.05 9.37 -14.65
C ALA A 221 -11.70 8.00 -14.35
N ALA A 222 -12.85 7.99 -13.67
CA ALA A 222 -13.62 6.78 -13.40
C ALA A 222 -14.30 6.21 -14.66
N GLN A 223 -14.77 7.08 -15.56
CA GLN A 223 -15.27 6.68 -16.88
C GLN A 223 -14.15 6.01 -17.70
N ALA A 224 -12.96 6.60 -17.75
CA ALA A 224 -11.78 5.97 -18.35
C ALA A 224 -11.54 4.54 -17.83
N ARG A 225 -11.47 4.40 -16.50
CA ARG A 225 -11.04 3.15 -15.85
C ARG A 225 -12.07 2.01 -15.88
N TRP A 226 -13.37 2.30 -15.85
CA TRP A 226 -14.42 1.26 -15.70
C TRP A 226 -15.52 1.26 -16.76
N HIS A 227 -15.63 2.31 -17.59
CA HIS A 227 -16.63 2.40 -18.66
C HIS A 227 -16.01 2.39 -20.06
N HIS A 228 -14.73 2.73 -20.18
CA HIS A 228 -14.04 2.91 -21.46
C HIS A 228 -12.70 2.13 -21.56
N ALA A 229 -12.48 1.17 -20.65
CA ALA A 229 -11.23 0.42 -20.57
C ALA A 229 -10.90 -0.32 -21.88
N GLU A 230 -11.86 -1.05 -22.45
CA GLU A 230 -11.72 -1.79 -23.71
C GLU A 230 -11.35 -0.87 -24.90
N GLN A 231 -11.96 0.32 -24.98
CA GLN A 231 -11.71 1.29 -26.05
C GLN A 231 -10.32 1.94 -25.88
N LEU A 232 -9.90 2.19 -24.63
CA LEU A 232 -8.56 2.66 -24.31
C LEU A 232 -7.49 1.58 -24.59
N GLU A 233 -7.72 0.32 -24.19
CA GLU A 233 -6.85 -0.82 -24.51
C GLU A 233 -6.66 -0.95 -26.03
N THR A 234 -7.76 -0.87 -26.79
CA THR A 234 -7.74 -0.96 -28.26
C THR A 234 -6.93 0.17 -28.91
N LEU A 235 -7.06 1.42 -28.43
CA LEU A 235 -6.27 2.54 -28.97
C LEU A 235 -4.80 2.50 -28.55
N LEU A 236 -4.49 2.10 -27.32
CA LEU A 236 -3.13 2.01 -26.80
C LEU A 236 -2.35 0.82 -27.40
N ALA A 237 -3.02 -0.28 -27.72
CA ALA A 237 -2.42 -1.41 -28.46
C ALA A 237 -1.98 -1.01 -29.89
N LEU A 238 -2.48 0.11 -30.41
CA LEU A 238 -2.10 0.68 -31.70
C LEU A 238 -1.05 1.80 -31.57
N GLU A 239 -0.63 2.24 -30.37
CA GLU A 239 0.44 3.23 -30.19
C GLU A 239 1.83 2.58 -30.19
N GLU A 240 2.73 3.09 -31.02
CA GLU A 240 4.14 2.66 -31.07
C GLU A 240 4.87 3.02 -29.78
N SER A 241 4.61 4.24 -29.27
CA SER A 241 5.03 4.70 -27.96
C SER A 241 4.16 4.10 -26.87
N ARG A 242 4.61 3.01 -26.23
CA ARG A 242 3.93 2.30 -25.13
C ARG A 242 3.84 3.09 -23.80
N ASN A 243 3.79 4.42 -23.86
CA ASN A 243 3.90 5.33 -22.72
C ASN A 243 2.55 5.52 -22.00
N ASN A 244 2.14 4.49 -21.27
CA ASN A 244 0.90 4.49 -20.49
C ASN A 244 1.01 5.28 -19.16
N ALA A 245 2.05 6.11 -18.98
CA ALA A 245 2.32 6.79 -17.71
C ALA A 245 1.27 7.85 -17.35
N TRP A 246 0.62 8.50 -18.34
CA TRP A 246 -0.53 9.35 -18.10
C TRP A 246 -1.72 8.54 -17.54
N LEU A 247 -2.04 7.40 -18.15
CA LEU A 247 -3.18 6.56 -17.74
C LEU A 247 -2.96 5.96 -16.34
N ASN A 248 -1.71 5.62 -15.99
CA ASN A 248 -1.34 5.23 -14.63
C ASN A 248 -1.54 6.35 -13.59
N CYS A 249 -1.44 7.61 -13.99
CA CYS A 249 -1.78 8.74 -13.12
C CYS A 249 -3.31 8.97 -13.07
N LEU A 250 -4.01 8.79 -14.19
CA LEU A 250 -5.47 8.88 -14.26
C LEU A 250 -6.16 7.79 -13.41
N HIS A 251 -5.66 6.56 -13.44
CA HIS A 251 -6.13 5.45 -12.61
C HIS A 251 -5.92 5.68 -11.10
N LYS A 252 -4.95 6.52 -10.70
CA LYS A 252 -4.81 6.96 -9.29
C LYS A 252 -5.93 7.91 -8.90
N ILE A 253 -6.31 8.84 -9.78
CA ILE A 253 -7.43 9.77 -9.58
C ILE A 253 -8.76 9.01 -9.54
N ALA A 254 -8.96 8.05 -10.47
CA ALA A 254 -10.16 7.22 -10.54
C ALA A 254 -10.48 6.46 -9.22
N ARG A 255 -9.46 6.15 -8.39
CA ARG A 255 -9.67 5.47 -7.10
C ARG A 255 -10.56 6.25 -6.14
N TYR A 256 -10.58 7.59 -6.18
CA TYR A 256 -11.44 8.36 -5.28
C TYR A 256 -12.93 8.09 -5.55
N TYR A 257 -13.34 8.01 -6.82
CA TYR A 257 -14.70 7.59 -7.18
C TYR A 257 -15.01 6.20 -6.62
N SER A 258 -14.17 5.19 -6.90
CA SER A 258 -14.37 3.83 -6.38
C SER A 258 -14.41 3.78 -4.84
N ALA A 259 -13.59 4.59 -4.16
CA ALA A 259 -13.60 4.70 -2.70
C ALA A 259 -14.92 5.28 -2.18
N ILE A 260 -15.37 6.41 -2.73
CA ILE A 260 -16.63 7.07 -2.35
C ILE A 260 -17.82 6.12 -2.55
N LYS A 261 -17.95 5.54 -3.74
CA LYS A 261 -18.99 4.56 -4.08
C LYS A 261 -18.97 3.36 -3.14
N SER A 262 -17.78 2.88 -2.77
CA SER A 262 -17.63 1.76 -1.83
C SER A 262 -18.08 2.13 -0.41
N MET A 263 -17.64 3.29 0.12
CA MET A 263 -18.02 3.73 1.46
C MET A 263 -19.54 3.89 1.59
N VAL A 264 -20.19 4.56 0.61
CA VAL A 264 -21.64 4.72 0.59
C VAL A 264 -22.37 3.39 0.41
N LYS A 265 -21.85 2.48 -0.44
CA LYS A 265 -22.40 1.11 -0.61
C LYS A 265 -22.35 0.28 0.69
N VAL A 266 -21.34 0.47 1.54
CA VAL A 266 -21.28 -0.17 2.86
C VAL A 266 -22.24 0.50 3.86
N ALA A 267 -22.37 1.84 3.86
CA ALA A 267 -23.36 2.52 4.68
C ALA A 267 -24.81 2.09 4.38
N VAL A 268 -25.12 1.78 3.11
CA VAL A 268 -26.44 1.24 2.70
C VAL A 268 -26.62 -0.24 3.07
N LYS A 269 -25.60 -1.09 2.85
CA LYS A 269 -25.73 -2.56 3.00
C LYS A 269 -25.46 -3.09 4.42
N GLU A 270 -24.59 -2.41 5.16
CA GLU A 270 -24.06 -2.85 6.46
C GLU A 270 -24.21 -1.67 7.46
N SER A 271 -25.43 -1.13 7.55
CA SER A 271 -25.74 0.10 8.31
C SER A 271 -25.48 -0.03 9.81
N GLU A 272 -25.42 -1.25 10.34
CA GLU A 272 -25.09 -1.53 11.75
C GLU A 272 -23.66 -1.11 12.11
N ILE A 273 -22.75 -1.05 11.12
CA ILE A 273 -21.39 -0.55 11.32
C ILE A 273 -21.41 0.92 11.75
N PHE A 274 -22.35 1.72 11.26
CA PHE A 274 -22.34 3.17 11.43
C PHE A 274 -23.07 3.64 12.71
N VAL A 275 -23.67 2.72 13.45
CA VAL A 275 -24.27 3.00 14.77
C VAL A 275 -23.18 3.42 15.75
N ASN A 276 -23.22 4.70 16.14
CA ASN A 276 -22.26 5.35 17.04
C ASN A 276 -20.78 5.13 16.64
N ILE A 277 -20.49 5.08 15.33
CA ILE A 277 -19.11 4.93 14.85
C ILE A 277 -18.28 6.21 15.06
N SER A 278 -17.02 6.06 15.48
CA SER A 278 -16.06 7.14 15.72
C SER A 278 -14.69 6.88 15.08
N ILE A 279 -13.83 7.91 15.00
CA ILE A 279 -12.44 7.83 14.53
C ILE A 279 -11.49 7.96 15.71
N HIS A 280 -10.63 6.96 15.92
CA HIS A 280 -9.58 6.99 16.94
C HIS A 280 -8.22 6.86 16.27
N GLU A 281 -7.38 7.88 16.35
CA GLU A 281 -6.03 7.83 15.78
C GLU A 281 -5.03 7.15 16.73
N ILE A 282 -3.99 6.55 16.16
CA ILE A 282 -2.77 6.14 16.86
C ILE A 282 -1.73 7.26 16.66
N ALA A 283 -1.15 7.73 17.76
CA ALA A 283 -0.02 8.65 17.71
C ALA A 283 1.19 7.97 17.04
N ALA A 284 1.65 8.54 15.92
CA ALA A 284 2.77 7.97 15.18
C ALA A 284 4.08 8.08 15.99
N PRO A 285 4.88 7.01 16.10
CA PRO A 285 6.13 7.05 16.85
C PRO A 285 7.21 7.83 16.08
N ASN A 286 8.11 8.48 16.82
CA ASN A 286 9.24 9.19 16.25
C ASN A 286 10.15 8.24 15.43
N PRO A 287 10.47 8.56 14.16
CA PRO A 287 11.41 7.78 13.37
C PRO A 287 12.81 7.76 14.02
N ARG A 288 13.43 6.56 14.07
CA ARG A 288 14.74 6.34 14.70
C ARG A 288 15.85 6.49 13.67
N LEU A 289 16.86 7.31 13.96
CA LEU A 289 18.08 7.31 13.15
C LEU A 289 18.85 6.00 13.37
N PHE A 290 19.30 5.40 12.28
CA PHE A 290 20.14 4.20 12.28
C PHE A 290 21.39 4.44 11.42
N LYS A 291 22.52 3.96 11.91
CA LYS A 291 23.77 3.83 11.18
C LYS A 291 24.32 2.45 11.55
N PHE A 292 24.73 1.67 10.56
CA PHE A 292 25.47 0.43 10.84
C PHE A 292 26.83 0.78 11.48
N PRO A 293 27.34 0.01 12.46
CA PRO A 293 28.67 0.21 13.03
C PRO A 293 29.79 0.28 11.98
N HIS A 294 30.92 0.88 12.36
CA HIS A 294 32.13 0.92 11.54
C HIS A 294 33.18 -0.03 12.13
N ASP A 295 32.90 -1.33 11.99
CA ASP A 295 33.87 -2.40 12.14
C ASP A 295 34.55 -2.69 10.78
N GLU A 296 35.68 -3.41 10.78
CA GLU A 296 36.44 -3.69 9.56
C GLU A 296 35.80 -4.78 8.70
N ALA A 297 35.55 -4.47 7.42
CA ALA A 297 35.07 -5.39 6.36
C ALA A 297 33.86 -6.30 6.71
N PRO A 298 32.72 -5.74 7.17
CA PRO A 298 31.55 -6.54 7.53
C PRO A 298 30.94 -7.31 6.34
N LEU A 299 30.87 -6.75 5.13
CA LEU A 299 30.15 -7.39 4.01
C LEU A 299 30.83 -8.68 3.54
N PHE A 300 32.15 -8.70 3.39
CA PHE A 300 32.85 -9.93 2.99
C PHE A 300 32.65 -11.03 4.04
N THR A 301 32.75 -10.68 5.32
CA THR A 301 32.54 -11.58 6.46
C THR A 301 31.12 -12.17 6.45
N ILE A 302 30.11 -11.34 6.15
CA ILE A 302 28.71 -11.77 6.06
C ILE A 302 28.47 -12.64 4.83
N ILE A 303 28.96 -12.26 3.65
CA ILE A 303 28.81 -13.08 2.45
C ILE A 303 29.49 -14.44 2.66
N ARG A 304 30.69 -14.49 3.25
CA ARG A 304 31.35 -15.74 3.65
C ARG A 304 30.51 -16.59 4.61
N LYS A 305 29.78 -15.98 5.55
CA LYS A 305 28.81 -16.68 6.42
C LYS A 305 27.58 -17.20 5.65
N LEU A 306 27.06 -16.45 4.67
CA LEU A 306 25.82 -16.78 3.96
C LEU A 306 26.00 -17.77 2.80
N VAL A 307 27.12 -17.70 2.08
CA VAL A 307 27.37 -18.54 0.89
C VAL A 307 28.49 -19.56 1.04
N GLY A 308 29.38 -19.39 2.03
CA GLY A 308 30.48 -20.31 2.30
C GLY A 308 31.68 -20.09 1.36
N GLN A 309 32.04 -21.12 0.59
CA GLN A 309 33.20 -21.08 -0.31
C GLN A 309 32.98 -20.14 -1.51
N ASP A 310 31.73 -19.94 -1.95
CA ASP A 310 31.36 -19.09 -3.09
C ASP A 310 31.63 -17.58 -2.86
N ALA A 311 32.14 -17.18 -1.69
CA ALA A 311 32.15 -15.80 -1.20
C ALA A 311 32.89 -14.81 -2.12
N HIS A 312 34.06 -15.20 -2.65
CA HIS A 312 34.81 -14.35 -3.59
C HIS A 312 34.05 -14.18 -4.91
N SER A 313 33.54 -15.26 -5.51
CA SER A 313 32.75 -15.17 -6.74
C SER A 313 31.46 -14.36 -6.56
N THR A 314 30.79 -14.51 -5.41
CA THR A 314 29.60 -13.75 -5.04
C THR A 314 29.90 -12.26 -4.85
N MET A 315 31.08 -11.90 -4.34
CA MET A 315 31.50 -10.50 -4.21
C MET A 315 31.77 -9.84 -5.56
N GLU A 316 32.48 -10.51 -6.47
CA GLU A 316 32.71 -9.96 -7.82
C GLU A 316 31.39 -9.81 -8.60
N GLN A 317 30.51 -10.82 -8.56
CA GLN A 317 29.15 -10.71 -9.11
C GLN A 317 28.32 -9.58 -8.47
N LEU A 318 28.57 -9.25 -7.20
CA LEU A 318 27.89 -8.15 -6.52
C LEU A 318 28.45 -6.78 -6.94
N LYS A 319 29.75 -6.66 -7.23
CA LYS A 319 30.32 -5.46 -7.87
C LYS A 319 29.72 -5.24 -9.25
N GLU A 320 29.71 -6.27 -10.10
CA GLU A 320 29.11 -6.26 -11.44
C GLU A 320 27.64 -5.81 -11.37
N ARG A 321 26.85 -6.42 -10.47
CA ARG A 321 25.43 -6.11 -10.22
C ARG A 321 25.16 -4.66 -9.78
N LEU A 322 26.16 -3.97 -9.24
CA LEU A 322 26.05 -2.61 -8.74
C LEU A 322 26.83 -1.60 -9.60
N GLY A 323 27.61 -2.06 -10.58
CA GLY A 323 28.46 -1.23 -11.43
C GLY A 323 29.58 -0.51 -10.69
N MET A 324 30.09 -1.07 -9.59
CA MET A 324 31.04 -0.38 -8.70
C MET A 324 31.90 -1.30 -7.83
N GLU A 325 33.19 -0.97 -7.69
CA GLU A 325 34.15 -1.70 -6.86
C GLU A 325 33.86 -1.61 -5.34
N ASP A 326 33.61 -0.40 -4.84
CA ASP A 326 33.40 -0.14 -3.40
C ASP A 326 31.95 -0.42 -2.97
N VAL A 327 31.61 -1.71 -2.97
CA VAL A 327 30.32 -2.22 -2.52
C VAL A 327 30.14 -2.04 -1.01
N GLU A 328 31.21 -2.12 -0.22
CA GLU A 328 31.17 -1.97 1.25
C GLU A 328 30.69 -0.56 1.63
N ALA A 329 31.27 0.50 1.05
CA ALA A 329 30.77 1.85 1.29
C ALA A 329 29.38 2.08 0.65
N ARG A 330 29.01 1.36 -0.43
CA ARG A 330 27.64 1.41 -0.97
C ARG A 330 26.62 0.85 0.04
N LEU A 331 26.95 -0.24 0.72
CA LEU A 331 26.12 -0.85 1.75
C LEU A 331 26.09 0.00 3.02
N HIS A 332 27.22 0.53 3.48
CA HIS A 332 27.24 1.50 4.59
C HIS A 332 26.42 2.75 4.27
N ARG A 333 26.43 3.26 3.02
CA ARG A 333 25.53 4.35 2.59
C ARG A 333 24.06 3.92 2.63
N ALA A 334 23.73 2.73 2.12
CA ALA A 334 22.37 2.17 2.18
C ALA A 334 21.89 1.89 3.62
N CYS A 335 22.80 1.78 4.60
CA CYS A 335 22.50 1.59 6.02
C CYS A 335 22.54 2.89 6.86
N ARG A 336 22.65 4.08 6.24
CA ARG A 336 22.46 5.39 6.90
C ARG A 336 21.00 5.80 6.73
N LEU A 337 20.15 5.42 7.69
CA LEU A 337 18.70 5.38 7.51
C LEU A 337 17.93 6.13 8.60
N LYS A 338 16.73 6.60 8.24
CA LYS A 338 15.70 7.08 9.18
C LYS A 338 14.59 6.04 9.27
N LEU A 339 14.75 5.08 10.19
CA LEU A 339 13.82 3.97 10.38
C LEU A 339 12.45 4.50 10.80
N THR A 340 11.41 4.14 10.06
CA THR A 340 10.03 4.60 10.26
C THR A 340 9.12 3.40 10.54
N LEU A 341 8.27 3.47 11.57
CA LEU A 341 7.29 2.42 11.84
C LEU A 341 6.08 2.63 10.93
N HIS A 342 5.93 1.74 9.94
CA HIS A 342 4.84 1.78 8.98
C HIS A 342 3.46 1.68 9.67
N ALA A 343 2.45 2.35 9.11
CA ALA A 343 1.10 2.41 9.64
C ALA A 343 0.48 1.02 9.94
N GLU A 344 0.72 0.02 9.09
CA GLU A 344 0.26 -1.36 9.34
C GLU A 344 0.84 -1.92 10.64
N MET A 345 2.09 -1.59 10.97
CA MET A 345 2.80 -2.04 12.16
C MET A 345 2.43 -1.24 13.41
N GLN A 346 2.07 0.03 13.26
CA GLN A 346 1.50 0.83 14.35
C GLN A 346 0.19 0.20 14.88
N LEU A 347 -0.68 -0.29 13.98
CA LEU A 347 -1.88 -1.04 14.36
C LEU A 347 -1.55 -2.38 15.03
N VAL A 348 -0.58 -3.14 14.52
CA VAL A 348 -0.14 -4.40 15.17
C VAL A 348 0.31 -4.16 16.60
N VAL A 349 1.21 -3.19 16.82
CA VAL A 349 1.71 -2.82 18.16
C VAL A 349 0.56 -2.38 19.07
N PHE A 350 -0.39 -1.59 18.57
CA PHE A 350 -1.57 -1.21 19.35
C PHE A 350 -2.39 -2.43 19.82
N TYR A 351 -2.62 -3.40 18.94
CA TYR A 351 -3.42 -4.60 19.26
C TYR A 351 -2.65 -5.67 20.05
N GLU A 352 -1.31 -5.67 20.04
CA GLU A 352 -0.52 -6.45 20.99
C GLU A 352 -0.58 -5.87 22.41
N GLY A 353 -0.60 -4.55 22.55
CA GLY A 353 -0.72 -3.86 23.84
C GLY A 353 -2.14 -3.80 24.40
N ASN A 354 -3.15 -3.93 23.53
CA ASN A 354 -4.57 -3.87 23.89
C ASN A 354 -5.35 -5.00 23.17
N PRO A 355 -5.14 -6.28 23.55
CA PRO A 355 -5.79 -7.43 22.93
C PRO A 355 -7.33 -7.40 23.06
N GLU A 356 -7.88 -6.66 24.02
CA GLU A 356 -9.32 -6.41 24.20
C GLU A 356 -9.96 -5.62 23.05
N HIS A 357 -9.15 -4.87 22.27
CA HIS A 357 -9.61 -4.08 21.12
C HIS A 357 -9.40 -4.80 19.78
N ALA A 358 -8.78 -6.00 19.77
CA ALA A 358 -8.37 -6.67 18.53
C ALA A 358 -9.56 -6.94 17.58
N PRO A 359 -9.56 -6.42 16.34
CA PRO A 359 -10.76 -6.22 15.52
C PRO A 359 -11.36 -7.54 15.03
N ARG A 360 -12.68 -7.75 15.21
CA ARG A 360 -13.38 -9.01 14.83
C ARG A 360 -13.13 -9.38 13.37
N LEU A 361 -13.16 -8.39 12.48
CA LEU A 361 -12.61 -8.53 11.14
C LEU A 361 -11.08 -8.39 11.22
N ARG A 362 -10.35 -9.51 11.11
CA ARG A 362 -8.88 -9.56 11.17
C ARG A 362 -8.21 -9.00 9.89
N PHE A 363 -8.46 -7.72 9.61
CA PHE A 363 -8.03 -7.05 8.38
C PHE A 363 -7.61 -5.60 8.65
N ILE A 364 -6.55 -5.18 7.97
CA ILE A 364 -6.02 -3.83 7.90
C ILE A 364 -6.27 -3.34 6.47
N GLY A 365 -7.10 -2.31 6.31
CA GLY A 365 -7.21 -1.59 5.03
C GLY A 365 -6.07 -0.60 4.88
N THR A 366 -5.55 -0.40 3.67
CA THR A 366 -4.29 0.31 3.43
C THR A 366 -4.33 1.26 2.23
N SER A 367 -3.81 2.48 2.38
CA SER A 367 -3.89 3.54 1.35
C SER A 367 -3.02 3.30 0.11
N LYS A 368 -1.91 2.59 0.31
CA LYS A 368 -1.07 1.90 -0.68
C LYS A 368 -1.18 0.39 -0.43
N LYS A 369 -0.69 -0.45 -1.33
CA LYS A 369 -0.42 -1.87 -1.00
C LYS A 369 0.60 -1.92 0.16
N ALA A 370 0.60 -2.98 0.95
CA ALA A 370 1.62 -3.18 1.98
C ALA A 370 3.01 -3.45 1.37
N CYS A 371 4.07 -3.09 2.09
CA CYS A 371 5.43 -3.42 1.67
C CYS A 371 5.77 -4.90 1.94
N PHE A 372 6.87 -5.39 1.37
CA PHE A 372 7.30 -6.78 1.57
C PHE A 372 7.46 -7.14 3.05
N LEU A 373 8.05 -6.26 3.86
CA LEU A 373 8.32 -6.49 5.28
C LEU A 373 7.04 -6.48 6.12
N CYS A 374 6.14 -5.50 5.92
CA CYS A 374 4.82 -5.49 6.54
C CYS A 374 4.03 -6.76 6.22
N ASN A 375 3.90 -7.11 4.94
CA ASN A 375 3.16 -8.30 4.51
C ASN A 375 3.79 -9.60 5.07
N LYS A 376 5.13 -9.70 5.07
CA LYS A 376 5.84 -10.88 5.60
C LYS A 376 5.65 -11.02 7.11
N TYR A 377 5.82 -9.94 7.87
CA TYR A 377 5.59 -9.93 9.31
C TYR A 377 4.14 -10.33 9.65
N LEU A 378 3.15 -9.69 9.01
CA LEU A 378 1.72 -10.03 9.17
C LEU A 378 1.42 -11.50 8.89
N SER A 379 2.01 -12.08 7.83
CA SER A 379 1.82 -13.48 7.44
C SER A 379 2.38 -14.50 8.45
N GLN A 380 3.19 -14.03 9.40
CA GLN A 380 3.81 -14.83 10.46
C GLN A 380 3.29 -14.43 11.86
N HIS A 381 2.34 -13.49 11.95
CA HIS A 381 1.92 -12.86 13.19
C HIS A 381 0.74 -13.56 13.88
N SER A 382 0.82 -13.75 15.19
CA SER A 382 -0.20 -14.43 16.00
C SER A 382 -1.58 -13.75 16.01
N LEU A 383 -1.66 -12.46 15.70
CA LEU A 383 -2.93 -11.73 15.54
C LEU A 383 -3.70 -12.11 14.27
N ASN A 384 -3.05 -12.76 13.30
CA ASN A 384 -3.61 -13.15 11.99
C ASN A 384 -4.27 -11.98 11.21
N LEU A 385 -3.77 -10.76 11.39
CA LEU A 385 -4.23 -9.58 10.64
C LEU A 385 -3.75 -9.65 9.19
N GLN A 386 -4.66 -9.46 8.25
CA GLN A 386 -4.41 -9.51 6.81
C GLN A 386 -4.50 -8.11 6.17
N VAL A 387 -3.86 -7.91 5.02
CA VAL A 387 -3.98 -6.71 4.16
C VAL A 387 -4.58 -7.09 2.81
N SER A 388 -5.09 -6.12 2.06
CA SER A 388 -5.62 -6.34 0.71
C SER A 388 -4.54 -6.83 -0.26
N ALA A 389 -3.37 -6.18 -0.29
CA ALA A 389 -2.36 -6.46 -1.31
C ALA A 389 -0.95 -6.08 -0.84
N CYS A 390 0.07 -6.64 -1.51
CA CYS A 390 1.48 -6.34 -1.30
C CYS A 390 2.14 -5.92 -2.61
N HIS A 391 2.94 -4.85 -2.62
CA HIS A 391 3.71 -4.43 -3.80
C HIS A 391 5.12 -5.05 -3.86
N GLN A 392 5.47 -5.94 -2.94
CA GLN A 392 6.76 -6.66 -2.84
C GLN A 392 8.03 -5.79 -2.81
N LYS A 393 7.96 -4.45 -2.76
CA LYS A 393 9.18 -3.64 -2.55
C LYS A 393 9.64 -3.79 -1.11
N ILE A 394 10.93 -4.01 -0.91
CA ILE A 394 11.58 -4.01 0.40
C ILE A 394 12.05 -2.58 0.72
N TYR A 395 11.84 -2.12 1.95
CA TYR A 395 12.32 -0.82 2.43
C TYR A 395 13.30 -1.03 3.58
N PRO A 396 14.61 -0.77 3.41
CA PRO A 396 15.59 -0.84 4.48
C PRO A 396 15.27 0.11 5.65
N SER A 397 14.56 1.21 5.36
CA SER A 397 14.03 2.19 6.31
C SER A 397 12.81 1.72 7.13
N TRP A 398 12.36 0.46 6.98
CA TRP A 398 11.29 -0.10 7.80
C TRP A 398 11.78 -0.34 9.24
N MET A 399 11.14 0.30 10.22
CA MET A 399 11.42 0.05 11.63
C MET A 399 10.73 -1.26 12.08
N PRO A 400 11.44 -2.20 12.72
CA PRO A 400 10.80 -3.32 13.38
C PRO A 400 9.84 -2.85 14.49
N PRO A 401 8.64 -3.45 14.62
CA PRO A 401 7.72 -3.11 15.68
C PRO A 401 8.33 -3.39 17.06
N PRO A 402 8.18 -2.48 18.04
CA PRO A 402 8.48 -2.78 19.44
C PRO A 402 7.47 -3.81 19.97
N TYR A 403 7.93 -4.68 20.88
CA TYR A 403 7.14 -5.79 21.41
C TYR A 403 6.85 -5.58 22.89
N TYR A 404 5.69 -6.03 23.37
CA TYR A 404 5.39 -5.99 24.80
C TYR A 404 6.17 -7.08 25.56
N LYS A 405 6.66 -6.73 26.76
CA LYS A 405 7.38 -7.66 27.63
C LYS A 405 6.38 -8.55 28.38
N THR A 406 6.03 -9.63 27.65
CA THR A 406 4.97 -12.29 27.79
C THR A 406 5.59 -13.55 28.60
N PRO A 407 5.19 -13.85 29.87
CA PRO A 407 5.96 -14.76 30.72
C PRO A 407 5.91 -16.19 30.21
N GLY A 408 7.05 -16.89 30.23
CA GLY A 408 7.17 -18.23 29.65
C GLY A 408 7.21 -18.28 28.12
N ARG A 409 7.36 -17.14 27.44
CA ARG A 409 7.64 -17.07 25.99
C ARG A 409 8.86 -16.19 25.72
N SER A 410 9.61 -16.51 24.67
CA SER A 410 10.56 -15.56 24.10
C SER A 410 9.75 -14.53 23.28
N TRP A 411 9.47 -13.38 23.87
CA TRP A 411 8.52 -12.42 23.28
C TRP A 411 8.98 -11.86 21.91
N SER A 412 10.28 -11.90 21.59
CA SER A 412 10.83 -11.46 20.29
C SER A 412 10.63 -12.46 19.14
N ILE A 413 9.99 -13.62 19.37
CA ILE A 413 9.80 -14.70 18.38
C ILE A 413 9.32 -14.22 17.00
N ASN A 414 8.40 -13.26 16.93
CA ASN A 414 7.86 -12.78 15.66
C ASN A 414 8.91 -11.99 14.84
N PHE A 415 9.72 -11.17 15.52
CA PHE A 415 10.85 -10.47 14.88
C PHE A 415 11.99 -11.42 14.52
N MET A 416 12.35 -12.36 15.41
CA MET A 416 13.41 -13.33 15.13
C MET A 416 13.07 -14.19 13.90
N LYS A 417 11.84 -14.72 13.83
CA LYS A 417 11.34 -15.46 12.65
C LYS A 417 11.37 -14.63 11.36
N LEU A 418 11.17 -13.32 11.44
CA LEU A 418 11.32 -12.43 10.29
C LEU A 418 12.81 -12.29 9.93
N GLY A 419 13.68 -12.03 10.91
CA GLY A 419 15.13 -11.93 10.73
C GLY A 419 15.73 -13.16 10.06
N ASP A 420 15.47 -14.35 10.60
CA ASP A 420 15.92 -15.63 10.04
C ASP A 420 15.43 -15.84 8.60
N ALA A 421 14.17 -15.46 8.32
CA ALA A 421 13.58 -15.56 6.97
C ALA A 421 14.17 -14.54 5.99
N ILE A 422 14.55 -13.35 6.46
CA ILE A 422 15.21 -12.31 5.67
C ILE A 422 16.67 -12.69 5.38
N GLU A 423 17.42 -13.21 6.36
CA GLU A 423 18.78 -13.73 6.16
C GLU A 423 18.81 -14.93 5.20
N THR A 424 17.88 -15.87 5.35
CA THR A 424 17.68 -16.99 4.42
C THR A 424 17.38 -16.51 2.99
N LEU A 425 16.57 -15.45 2.85
CA LEU A 425 16.28 -14.84 1.56
C LEU A 425 17.50 -14.11 0.97
N THR A 426 18.32 -13.45 1.80
CA THR A 426 19.59 -12.83 1.36
C THR A 426 20.57 -13.89 0.85
N ALA A 427 20.78 -14.98 1.59
CA ALA A 427 21.62 -16.09 1.16
C ALA A 427 21.14 -16.72 -0.17
N ARG A 428 19.82 -16.77 -0.39
CA ARG A 428 19.24 -17.23 -1.67
C ARG A 428 19.47 -16.24 -2.81
N GLU A 429 19.09 -14.97 -2.67
CA GLU A 429 19.20 -13.99 -3.76
C GLU A 429 20.66 -13.71 -4.15
N LEU A 430 21.61 -13.79 -3.20
CA LEU A 430 23.05 -13.78 -3.50
C LEU A 430 23.45 -14.94 -4.44
N LYS A 431 22.93 -16.15 -4.23
CA LYS A 431 23.24 -17.33 -5.06
C LYS A 431 22.43 -17.40 -6.37
N THR A 432 21.25 -16.77 -6.46
CA THR A 432 20.32 -16.98 -7.60
C THR A 432 19.95 -15.73 -8.39
N SER A 433 20.38 -14.53 -7.99
CA SER A 433 19.75 -13.28 -8.48
C SER A 433 20.70 -12.11 -8.73
N LEU A 434 22.03 -12.31 -8.63
CA LEU A 434 23.03 -11.31 -9.05
C LEU A 434 23.12 -11.21 -10.59
N SER A 435 23.14 -12.34 -11.29
CA SER A 435 23.21 -12.42 -12.76
C SER A 435 21.85 -12.40 -13.48
N ALA A 436 20.75 -12.66 -12.77
CA ALA A 436 19.40 -12.59 -13.34
C ALA A 436 18.93 -11.13 -13.53
N PRO A 437 18.18 -10.76 -14.58
CA PRO A 437 17.65 -9.40 -14.75
C PRO A 437 16.93 -8.86 -13.50
N ARG A 438 17.05 -7.54 -13.24
CA ARG A 438 16.28 -6.88 -12.16
C ARG A 438 14.78 -7.03 -12.46
N ARG A 439 13.98 -7.34 -11.43
CA ARG A 439 12.53 -7.44 -11.56
C ARG A 439 11.93 -6.05 -11.85
N LEU A 440 10.87 -6.02 -12.65
CA LEU A 440 10.21 -4.77 -13.02
C LEU A 440 9.66 -4.03 -11.77
N GLY A 441 9.76 -2.71 -11.78
CA GLY A 441 9.32 -1.86 -10.67
C GLY A 441 7.81 -1.95 -10.40
N ASN A 442 7.42 -2.67 -9.35
CA ASN A 442 6.02 -2.73 -8.92
C ASN A 442 5.50 -1.34 -8.48
N TYR A 443 4.28 -1.01 -8.92
CA TYR A 443 3.51 0.09 -8.35
C TYR A 443 3.05 -0.27 -6.92
N ASP A 444 3.29 0.66 -6.00
CA ASP A 444 2.89 0.61 -4.60
C ASP A 444 1.44 1.04 -4.38
N SER A 445 0.94 1.95 -5.21
CA SER A 445 -0.46 2.35 -5.28
C SER A 445 -1.38 1.16 -5.56
N THR A 446 -2.56 1.11 -4.91
CA THR A 446 -3.66 0.19 -5.32
C THR A 446 -4.35 0.67 -6.62
N ALA A 447 -3.69 1.50 -7.43
CA ALA A 447 -4.10 1.86 -8.80
C ALA A 447 -3.40 1.01 -9.87
N GLY A 448 -2.55 0.06 -9.47
CA GLY A 448 -1.69 -0.71 -10.37
C GLY A 448 -2.47 -1.30 -11.55
N THR A 449 -1.88 -1.20 -12.75
CA THR A 449 -2.52 -1.48 -14.04
C THR A 449 -3.41 -2.71 -14.05
N SER A 450 -4.68 -2.49 -14.40
CA SER A 450 -5.54 -3.49 -15.03
C SER A 450 -5.80 -3.00 -16.44
N LEU A 451 -5.05 -3.56 -17.41
CA LEU A 451 -5.25 -3.43 -18.85
C LEU A 451 -4.95 -4.77 -19.56
N THR A 452 -5.15 -5.88 -18.84
CA THR A 452 -5.00 -7.26 -19.33
C THR A 452 -5.89 -8.19 -18.50
N MET A 453 -6.68 -9.02 -19.17
CA MET A 453 -7.53 -10.06 -18.53
C MET A 453 -6.73 -11.26 -17.96
N SER A 454 -5.40 -11.26 -18.09
CA SER A 454 -4.52 -12.37 -17.72
C SER A 454 -4.20 -12.41 -16.22
N ALA A 455 -5.18 -12.73 -15.39
CA ALA A 455 -4.99 -13.03 -13.95
C ALA A 455 -6.08 -13.97 -13.41
N THR A 456 -6.34 -15.07 -14.11
CA THR A 456 -7.32 -16.09 -13.72
C THR A 456 -6.83 -16.94 -12.54
N VAL A 457 -7.79 -17.49 -11.78
CA VAL A 457 -7.66 -18.48 -10.69
C VAL A 457 -7.13 -17.95 -9.33
N PRO A 458 -7.89 -18.13 -8.22
CA PRO A 458 -7.40 -18.03 -6.84
C PRO A 458 -6.32 -19.07 -6.48
N THR A 459 -5.85 -19.07 -5.23
CA THR A 459 -4.75 -19.93 -4.74
C THR A 459 -5.09 -21.45 -4.62
N GLU A 460 -6.19 -21.90 -5.22
CA GLU A 460 -6.66 -23.30 -5.16
C GLU A 460 -6.88 -23.92 -6.55
N LEU A 461 -5.81 -24.03 -7.34
CA LEU A 461 -5.47 -25.23 -8.14
C LEU A 461 -4.04 -25.08 -8.69
N ARG A 462 -3.21 -26.13 -8.66
CA ARG A 462 -1.78 -26.03 -9.00
C ARG A 462 -1.26 -27.22 -9.81
N SER A 463 -1.40 -27.16 -11.13
CA SER A 463 -0.82 -28.17 -12.04
C SER A 463 -0.65 -27.65 -13.47
N LEU A 464 0.62 -27.43 -13.87
CA LEU A 464 1.12 -27.35 -15.26
C LEU A 464 0.54 -26.17 -16.12
N GLN A 465 1.27 -25.58 -17.07
CA GLN A 465 2.59 -25.85 -17.64
C GLN A 465 3.32 -24.52 -17.98
N VAL A 466 4.58 -24.56 -18.41
CA VAL A 466 5.40 -23.35 -18.68
C VAL A 466 5.54 -23.11 -20.18
N THR A 467 5.40 -21.84 -20.61
CA THR A 467 5.97 -21.32 -21.87
C THR A 467 6.67 -19.99 -21.60
N GLN A 468 7.74 -19.71 -22.35
CA GLN A 468 8.58 -18.52 -22.20
C GLN A 468 8.26 -17.46 -23.27
N GLY A 469 8.41 -16.19 -22.91
CA GLY A 469 8.46 -15.06 -23.84
C GLY A 469 9.41 -14.01 -23.31
N GLY A 470 10.53 -13.77 -24.01
CA GLY A 470 11.56 -12.82 -23.57
C GLY A 470 11.15 -11.38 -23.88
N PHE A 471 11.34 -10.47 -22.92
CA PHE A 471 11.18 -9.03 -23.11
C PHE A 471 12.42 -8.28 -22.60
N THR A 472 13.10 -7.60 -23.51
CA THR A 472 14.09 -6.57 -23.19
C THR A 472 13.35 -5.24 -22.98
N GLY A 473 13.26 -4.80 -21.72
CA GLY A 473 12.71 -3.49 -21.36
C GLY A 473 13.82 -2.53 -20.94
N GLU A 474 13.75 -1.28 -21.39
CA GLU A 474 14.68 -0.22 -20.98
C GLU A 474 14.42 0.22 -19.53
N ASN A 475 15.48 0.66 -18.84
CA ASN A 475 15.44 0.94 -17.40
C ASN A 475 14.90 2.35 -17.07
N ASP A 476 13.57 2.52 -17.14
CA ASP A 476 12.91 3.62 -16.44
C ASP A 476 12.93 3.36 -14.91
N ASP A 477 13.61 4.22 -14.14
CA ASP A 477 13.66 4.12 -12.68
C ASP A 477 12.34 4.61 -12.02
N TYR A 478 11.35 3.71 -11.95
CA TYR A 478 10.05 3.95 -11.30
C TYR A 478 10.11 3.87 -9.76
N SER A 479 10.93 4.74 -9.18
CA SER A 479 10.75 5.24 -7.81
C SER A 479 9.76 6.42 -7.80
N GLU A 480 8.77 6.38 -6.90
CA GLU A 480 7.83 7.51 -6.68
C GLU A 480 8.06 8.22 -5.33
N ASP A 481 9.03 7.77 -4.54
CA ASP A 481 9.41 8.35 -3.24
C ASP A 481 10.96 8.34 -3.14
N SER A 482 11.64 8.93 -4.12
CA SER A 482 13.06 9.31 -4.03
C SER A 482 13.18 10.74 -3.50
N ASP A 483 13.67 10.86 -2.26
CA ASP A 483 14.49 12.01 -1.81
C ASP A 483 15.96 11.75 -2.23
#